data_AF-A0A345H8R7-F1
#
_entry.id   AF-A0A345H8R7-F1
#
_cell.length_a   1.000
_cell.length_b   1.000
_cell.length_c   1.000
_cell.angle_alpha   90.00
_cell.angle_beta   90.00
_cell.angle_gamma   90.00
#
_symmetry.space_group_name_H-M   'P 1'
#
loop_
_entity.id
_entity.type
_entity.pdbx_description
1 polymer ?
#
loop_
_entity_poly.entity_id
_entity_poly.type
_entity_poly.pdbx_seq_one_letter_code
_entity_poly.pdbx_strand_id
1 'polypeptide(L)'
;MTPESTRTISARKTAKFSDLAIVYGMTQRSVWHCFVTKDYGKIIRLCFIYYFRFNKALYAFIYWSPIHYRAGSQTMGLLVLLAATSTILGYNSTHIPDYLKPLSIVITPFLLLGRSKEDWYAFVCIDIQSPFLLVYGGFVFLSGLIHLLLIWLGKGNSSRSKRGNSYIVLWLSKHMKVNEYFICGVLEPLLFIGIALLLWLQCNDTYGAVFLGMATLSEALQQLLDEANRQHLSSQTHF
;
A
#
# COMPACT_ATOMS: atom_id res chain seq x y z
N MET A 1 -6.39 -18.75 21.87
CA MET A 1 -5.32 -19.07 20.90
C MET A 1 -5.72 -18.52 19.55
N THR A 2 -4.85 -17.77 18.87
CA THR A 2 -5.10 -17.32 17.49
C THR A 2 -4.83 -18.53 16.58
N PRO A 3 -5.74 -18.92 15.67
CA PRO A 3 -5.47 -20.03 14.77
C PRO A 3 -4.22 -19.74 13.94
N GLU A 4 -3.37 -20.75 13.75
CA GLU A 4 -2.23 -20.65 12.84
C GLU A 4 -2.74 -20.31 11.44
N SER A 5 -2.13 -19.29 10.83
CA SER A 5 -2.47 -18.90 9.48
C SER A 5 -2.06 -19.99 8.50
N THR A 6 -2.98 -20.42 7.65
CA THR A 6 -2.71 -21.30 6.51
C THR A 6 -1.94 -20.60 5.38
N ARG A 7 -1.54 -19.33 5.57
CA ARG A 7 -0.66 -18.54 4.69
C ARG A 7 0.77 -18.44 5.22
N THR A 8 1.38 -19.56 5.64
CA THR A 8 2.84 -19.68 5.68
C THR A 8 3.38 -19.83 4.26
N ILE A 9 3.21 -18.77 3.45
CA ILE A 9 3.78 -18.70 2.12
C ILE A 9 5.28 -18.45 2.29
N SER A 10 6.13 -19.29 1.70
CA SER A 10 7.55 -18.95 1.51
C SER A 10 7.61 -17.64 0.72
N ALA A 11 8.19 -16.60 1.32
CA ALA A 11 8.15 -15.24 0.82
C ALA A 11 8.36 -15.19 -0.70
N ARG A 12 7.37 -14.67 -1.43
CA ARG A 12 7.53 -14.41 -2.85
C ARG A 12 8.73 -13.49 -3.03
N LYS A 13 9.62 -13.80 -3.98
CA LYS A 13 10.70 -12.87 -4.40
C LYS A 13 10.16 -11.53 -4.91
N THR A 14 8.87 -11.46 -5.23
CA THR A 14 8.22 -10.28 -5.79
C THR A 14 8.00 -9.22 -4.71
N ALA A 15 9.07 -8.44 -4.56
CA ALA A 15 9.16 -7.11 -4.00
C ALA A 15 8.85 -7.00 -2.50
N LYS A 16 9.93 -7.13 -1.73
CA LYS A 16 10.01 -6.59 -0.37
C LYS A 16 9.93 -5.06 -0.50
N PHE A 17 9.01 -4.44 0.22
CA PHE A 17 8.81 -2.99 0.25
C PHE A 17 9.09 -2.44 1.65
N SER A 18 10.12 -2.97 2.32
CA SER A 18 10.63 -2.37 3.55
C SER A 18 11.73 -1.35 3.25
N ASP A 19 12.03 -0.49 4.22
CA ASP A 19 13.13 0.48 4.10
C ASP A 19 14.44 -0.21 3.73
N LEU A 20 14.72 -1.38 4.31
CA LEU A 20 15.89 -2.21 3.96
C LEU A 20 15.88 -2.66 2.50
N ALA A 21 14.72 -2.99 1.95
CA ALA A 21 14.60 -3.39 0.55
C ALA A 21 14.75 -2.20 -0.40
N ILE A 22 14.27 -1.01 -0.01
CA ILE A 22 14.47 0.24 -0.74
C ILE A 22 15.95 0.60 -0.73
N VAL A 23 16.61 0.58 0.43
CA VAL A 23 18.05 0.87 0.58
C VAL A 23 18.90 -0.15 -0.17
N TYR A 24 18.59 -1.44 -0.06
CA TYR A 24 19.28 -2.48 -0.83
C TYR A 24 19.04 -2.35 -2.34
N GLY A 25 17.84 -1.93 -2.75
CA GLY A 25 17.54 -1.61 -4.15
C GLY A 25 18.40 -0.47 -4.68
N MET A 26 18.62 0.56 -3.86
CA MET A 26 19.49 1.70 -4.20
C MET A 26 20.96 1.29 -4.34
N THR A 27 21.43 0.19 -3.75
CA THR A 27 22.84 -0.26 -3.87
C THR A 27 23.06 -1.26 -5.00
N GLN A 28 22.01 -1.68 -5.73
CA GLN A 28 22.11 -2.61 -6.84
C GLN A 28 22.87 -2.01 -8.03
N ARG A 29 23.91 -2.71 -8.50
CA ARG A 29 24.77 -2.29 -9.60
C ARG A 29 24.03 -2.02 -10.92
N SER A 30 22.87 -2.63 -11.16
CA SER A 30 22.20 -2.56 -12.47
C SER A 30 21.76 -1.15 -12.86
N VAL A 31 21.21 -0.37 -11.92
CA VAL A 31 20.78 1.01 -12.17
C VAL A 31 21.99 1.93 -12.32
N TRP A 32 22.94 1.86 -11.37
CA TRP A 32 24.17 2.65 -11.42
C TRP A 32 25.03 2.37 -12.64
N HIS A 33 25.13 1.10 -13.05
CA HIS A 33 25.84 0.73 -14.27
C HIS A 33 25.20 1.37 -15.49
N CYS A 34 23.86 1.44 -15.58
CA CYS A 34 23.21 2.12 -16.70
C CYS A 34 23.50 3.62 -16.71
N PHE A 35 23.57 4.28 -15.54
CA PHE A 35 24.00 5.67 -15.42
C PHE A 35 25.45 5.87 -15.88
N VAL A 36 26.36 4.98 -15.47
CA VAL A 36 27.77 5.03 -15.88
C VAL A 36 27.94 4.78 -17.38
N THR A 37 27.20 3.84 -17.96
CA THR A 37 27.24 3.54 -19.40
C THR A 37 26.40 4.49 -20.24
N LYS A 38 25.74 5.50 -19.64
CA LYS A 38 24.91 6.51 -20.31
C LYS A 38 23.81 5.91 -21.20
N ASP A 39 23.28 4.74 -20.84
CA ASP A 39 22.16 4.10 -21.55
C ASP A 39 20.84 4.70 -21.04
N TYR A 40 20.55 5.94 -21.49
CA TYR A 40 19.40 6.71 -21.03
C TYR A 40 18.07 6.01 -21.32
N GLY A 41 17.95 5.29 -22.44
CA GLY A 41 16.73 4.56 -22.77
C GLY A 41 16.42 3.46 -21.75
N LYS A 42 17.44 2.69 -21.35
CA LYS A 42 17.30 1.66 -20.32
C LYS A 42 17.03 2.25 -18.94
N ILE A 43 17.64 3.39 -18.60
CA ILE A 43 17.37 4.10 -17.33
C ILE A 43 15.90 4.50 -17.26
N ILE A 44 15.36 5.18 -18.28
CA ILE A 44 13.97 5.64 -18.30
C ILE A 44 13.01 4.45 -18.15
N ARG A 45 13.25 3.36 -18.90
CA ARG A 45 12.45 2.14 -18.82
C ARG A 45 12.46 1.54 -17.41
N LEU A 46 13.64 1.44 -16.78
CA LEU A 46 13.75 0.89 -15.43
C LEU A 46 13.05 1.79 -14.40
N CYS A 47 13.26 3.11 -14.47
CA CYS A 47 12.59 4.08 -13.60
C CYS A 47 11.07 3.94 -13.68
N PHE A 48 10.52 3.85 -14.90
CA PHE A 48 9.09 3.66 -15.11
C PHE A 48 8.60 2.34 -14.50
N ILE A 49 9.26 1.21 -14.79
CA ILE A 49 8.87 -0.10 -14.24
C ILE A 49 8.88 -0.10 -12.71
N TYR A 50 9.93 0.46 -12.09
CA TYR A 50 10.01 0.53 -10.63
C TYR A 50 8.99 1.50 -10.03
N TYR A 51 8.71 2.62 -10.70
CA TYR A 51 7.68 3.57 -10.31
C TYR A 51 6.29 2.91 -10.24
N PHE A 52 5.88 2.20 -11.29
CA PHE A 52 4.58 1.50 -11.30
C PHE A 52 4.51 0.39 -10.24
N ARG A 53 5.60 -0.37 -10.07
CA ARG A 53 5.67 -1.41 -9.04
C ARG A 53 5.55 -0.83 -7.64
N PHE A 54 6.23 0.28 -7.38
CA PHE A 54 6.18 0.97 -6.10
C PHE A 54 4.79 1.55 -5.82
N ASN A 55 4.18 2.23 -6.79
CA ASN A 55 2.82 2.76 -6.65
C ASN A 55 1.79 1.67 -6.39
N LYS A 56 1.84 0.55 -7.14
CA LYS A 56 0.95 -0.59 -6.87
C LYS A 56 1.10 -1.13 -5.45
N ALA A 57 2.33 -1.18 -4.93
CA ALA A 57 2.59 -1.60 -3.56
C ALA A 57 2.10 -0.59 -2.51
N LEU A 58 2.24 0.69 -2.82
CA LEU A 58 1.79 1.78 -1.98
C LEU A 58 0.27 1.82 -1.86
N TYR A 59 -0.43 1.71 -2.99
CA TYR A 59 -1.90 1.65 -3.02
C TYR A 59 -2.44 0.43 -2.28
N ALA A 60 -1.78 -0.72 -2.43
CA ALA A 60 -2.07 -1.89 -1.61
C ALA A 60 -1.84 -1.61 -0.11
N PHE A 61 -0.71 -1.02 0.28
CA PHE A 61 -0.45 -0.61 1.67
C PHE A 61 -1.53 0.29 2.23
N ILE A 62 -1.91 1.32 1.48
CA ILE A 62 -3.00 2.24 1.83
C ILE A 62 -4.30 1.47 2.07
N TYR A 63 -4.61 0.49 1.21
CA TYR A 63 -5.77 -0.36 1.35
C TYR A 63 -5.74 -1.23 2.62
N TRP A 64 -4.68 -2.03 2.81
CA TRP A 64 -4.68 -3.08 3.84
C TRP A 64 -4.32 -2.57 5.23
N SER A 65 -3.57 -1.47 5.35
CA SER A 65 -3.08 -0.99 6.66
C SER A 65 -4.20 -0.72 7.67
N PRO A 66 -5.37 -0.15 7.33
CA PRO A 66 -6.42 0.11 8.32
C PRO A 66 -7.18 -1.15 8.75
N ILE A 67 -7.19 -2.19 7.94
CA ILE A 67 -8.05 -3.37 8.12
C ILE A 67 -7.30 -4.62 8.58
N HIS A 68 -5.96 -4.55 8.64
CA HIS A 68 -5.12 -5.63 9.11
C HIS A 68 -4.35 -5.23 10.38
N TYR A 69 -3.88 -6.23 11.13
CA TYR A 69 -2.99 -6.05 12.28
C TYR A 69 -1.71 -6.87 12.16
N ARG A 70 -0.64 -6.43 12.84
CA ARG A 70 0.69 -7.10 12.87
C ARG A 70 1.22 -7.42 11.47
N ALA A 71 1.65 -6.39 10.74
CA ALA A 71 2.34 -6.55 9.46
C ALA A 71 3.72 -7.19 9.62
N GLY A 72 4.22 -7.79 8.55
CA GLY A 72 5.57 -8.32 8.46
C GLY A 72 6.61 -7.22 8.17
N SER A 73 7.84 -7.42 8.63
CA SER A 73 8.91 -6.42 8.49
C SER A 73 9.43 -6.20 7.06
N GLN A 74 9.00 -6.99 6.08
CA GLN A 74 9.35 -6.83 4.67
C GLN A 74 8.24 -6.21 3.81
N THR A 75 7.07 -5.91 4.39
CA THR A 75 5.93 -5.36 3.65
C THR A 75 5.75 -3.85 3.82
N MET A 76 6.42 -3.24 4.81
CA MET A 76 6.37 -1.80 5.03
C MET A 76 7.62 -1.30 5.77
N GLY A 77 7.76 0.02 5.82
CA GLY A 77 8.77 0.75 6.57
C GLY A 77 8.37 2.21 6.74
N LEU A 78 9.23 3.02 7.37
CA LEU A 78 8.98 4.44 7.57
C LEU A 78 8.87 5.19 6.23
N LEU A 79 9.72 4.86 5.25
CA LEU A 79 9.69 5.52 3.94
C LEU A 79 8.39 5.20 3.19
N VAL A 80 7.87 3.98 3.31
CA VAL A 80 6.59 3.59 2.71
C VAL A 80 5.43 4.31 3.38
N LEU A 81 5.46 4.46 4.71
CA LEU A 81 4.45 5.23 5.43
C LEU A 81 4.45 6.70 4.99
N LEU A 82 5.61 7.34 4.95
CA LEU A 82 5.75 8.73 4.48
C LEU A 82 5.31 8.90 3.03
N ALA A 83 5.69 7.97 2.16
CA ALA A 83 5.24 7.96 0.77
C ALA A 83 3.72 7.82 0.65
N ALA A 84 3.11 6.94 1.46
CA ALA A 84 1.67 6.70 1.45
C ALA A 84 0.91 7.95 1.90
N THR A 85 1.35 8.57 2.99
CA THR A 85 0.80 9.83 3.48
C THR A 85 0.97 10.94 2.45
N SER A 86 2.15 11.08 1.84
CA SER A 86 2.40 12.08 0.79
C SER A 86 1.50 11.88 -0.44
N THR A 87 1.22 10.62 -0.78
CA THR A 87 0.34 10.25 -1.90
C THR A 87 -1.10 10.60 -1.60
N ILE A 88 -1.61 10.26 -0.41
CA ILE A 88 -2.98 10.60 0.00
C ILE A 88 -3.15 12.11 0.08
N LEU A 89 -2.24 12.82 0.76
CA LEU A 89 -2.30 14.27 0.90
C LEU A 89 -2.24 14.99 -0.44
N GLY A 90 -1.30 14.61 -1.32
CA GLY A 90 -1.18 15.21 -2.63
C GLY A 90 -2.34 14.89 -3.55
N TYR A 91 -2.85 13.66 -3.52
CA TYR A 91 -4.05 13.31 -4.28
C TYR A 91 -5.28 14.08 -3.76
N ASN A 92 -5.36 14.32 -2.45
CA ASN A 92 -6.47 15.04 -1.85
C ASN A 92 -6.37 16.57 -2.01
N SER A 93 -5.20 17.14 -2.23
CA SER A 93 -5.04 18.59 -2.32
C SER A 93 -5.58 19.18 -3.62
N THR A 94 -6.20 20.36 -3.55
CA THR A 94 -6.60 21.16 -4.74
C THR A 94 -5.42 21.90 -5.37
N HIS A 95 -4.30 22.05 -4.64
CA HIS A 95 -3.07 22.69 -5.14
C HIS A 95 -2.34 21.85 -6.19
N ILE A 96 -2.64 20.55 -6.28
CA ILE A 96 -2.08 19.65 -7.29
C ILE A 96 -3.12 19.45 -8.41
N PRO A 97 -2.84 19.91 -9.65
CA PRO A 97 -3.71 19.68 -10.80
C PRO A 97 -3.99 18.19 -11.02
N ASP A 98 -5.19 17.87 -11.52
CA ASP A 98 -5.66 16.49 -11.61
C ASP A 98 -4.73 15.55 -12.41
N TYR A 99 -4.16 16.05 -13.51
CA TYR A 99 -3.21 15.28 -14.34
C TYR A 99 -1.87 15.01 -13.65
N LEU A 100 -1.54 15.73 -12.57
CA LEU A 100 -0.33 15.53 -11.76
C LEU A 100 -0.59 14.70 -10.50
N LYS A 101 -1.85 14.43 -10.13
CA LYS A 101 -2.19 13.59 -8.97
C LYS A 101 -1.54 12.18 -9.00
N PRO A 102 -1.35 11.51 -10.16
CA PRO A 102 -0.62 10.25 -10.20
C PRO A 102 0.85 10.34 -9.80
N LEU A 103 1.43 11.54 -9.75
CA LEU A 103 2.81 11.84 -9.36
C LEU A 103 2.91 12.45 -7.95
N SER A 104 1.80 12.47 -7.20
CA SER A 104 1.70 13.11 -5.88
C SER A 104 2.76 12.65 -4.88
N ILE A 105 3.14 11.37 -4.91
CA ILE A 105 4.23 10.83 -4.08
C ILE A 105 5.54 11.64 -4.20
N VAL A 106 5.88 12.07 -5.41
CA VAL A 106 7.10 12.83 -5.69
C VAL A 106 6.84 14.31 -5.48
N ILE A 107 5.71 14.82 -5.97
CA ILE A 107 5.45 16.26 -6.04
C ILE A 107 5.17 16.85 -4.64
N THR A 108 4.38 16.16 -3.81
CA THR A 108 3.90 16.69 -2.52
C THR A 108 5.03 17.14 -1.58
N PRO A 109 6.09 16.33 -1.34
CA PRO A 109 7.19 16.76 -0.46
C PRO A 109 7.91 18.02 -0.96
N PHE A 110 8.07 18.18 -2.28
CA PHE A 110 8.75 19.35 -2.84
C PHE A 110 7.88 20.61 -2.82
N LEU A 111 6.56 20.48 -3.02
CA LEU A 111 5.65 21.62 -2.95
C LEU A 111 5.57 22.25 -1.56
N LEU A 112 5.71 21.43 -0.52
CA LEU A 112 5.63 21.86 0.87
C LEU A 112 6.97 22.34 1.45
N LEU A 113 8.08 22.07 0.75
CA LEU A 113 9.41 22.44 1.22
C LEU A 113 9.56 23.98 1.25
N GLY A 114 9.90 24.52 2.41
CA GLY A 114 10.11 25.97 2.59
C GLY A 114 8.82 26.81 2.69
N ARG A 115 7.65 26.16 2.79
CA ARG A 115 6.35 26.83 3.00
C ARG A 115 6.07 27.12 4.48
N SER A 116 5.17 28.07 4.74
CA SER A 116 4.75 28.43 6.10
C SER A 116 3.90 27.33 6.74
N LYS A 117 3.72 27.36 8.07
CA LYS A 117 2.89 26.35 8.76
C LYS A 117 1.41 26.47 8.36
N GLU A 118 1.00 27.69 8.07
CA GLU A 118 -0.33 28.05 7.60
C GLU A 118 -0.58 27.44 6.21
N ASP A 119 0.40 27.53 5.31
CA ASP A 119 0.34 26.87 3.99
C ASP A 119 0.25 25.35 4.11
N TRP A 120 1.01 24.75 5.04
CA TRP A 120 0.93 23.32 5.32
C TRP A 120 -0.46 22.92 5.82
N TYR A 121 -1.02 23.70 6.75
CA TYR A 121 -2.36 23.43 7.27
C TYR A 121 -3.43 23.59 6.17
N ALA A 122 -3.33 24.63 5.35
CA ALA A 122 -4.23 24.84 4.23
C ALA A 122 -4.17 23.67 3.24
N PHE A 123 -2.96 23.25 2.84
CA PHE A 123 -2.74 22.13 1.93
C PHE A 123 -3.33 20.80 2.44
N VAL A 124 -3.22 20.53 3.74
CA VAL A 124 -3.63 19.26 4.36
C VAL A 124 -5.11 19.23 4.73
N CYS A 125 -5.65 20.33 5.27
CA CYS A 125 -6.94 20.33 5.96
C CYS A 125 -8.01 21.21 5.32
N ILE A 126 -7.63 22.28 4.59
CA ILE A 126 -8.59 23.27 4.08
C ILE A 126 -8.86 23.03 2.60
N ASP A 127 -7.78 23.05 1.80
CA ASP A 127 -7.80 23.02 0.35
C ASP A 127 -7.82 21.57 -0.16
N ILE A 128 -8.89 20.86 0.20
CA ILE A 128 -9.05 19.41 -0.04
C ILE A 128 -10.17 19.11 -1.03
N GLN A 129 -10.02 18.01 -1.76
CA GLN A 129 -10.97 17.50 -2.74
C GLN A 129 -12.00 16.54 -2.11
N SER A 130 -11.59 15.82 -1.07
CA SER A 130 -12.39 14.77 -0.42
C SER A 130 -12.21 14.81 1.11
N PRO A 131 -13.26 15.13 1.87
CA PRO A 131 -13.27 14.98 3.32
C PRO A 131 -13.08 13.52 3.75
N PHE A 132 -13.62 12.57 2.98
CA PHE A 132 -13.42 11.14 3.24
C PHE A 132 -11.93 10.77 3.19
N LEU A 133 -11.19 11.23 2.17
CA LEU A 133 -9.76 10.93 2.05
C LEU A 133 -8.93 11.56 3.16
N LEU A 134 -9.34 12.70 3.71
CA LEU A 134 -8.67 13.27 4.87
C LEU A 134 -8.81 12.34 6.09
N VAL A 135 -10.04 11.90 6.39
CA VAL A 135 -10.32 10.98 7.51
C VAL A 135 -9.64 9.63 7.28
N TYR A 136 -9.80 9.06 6.09
CA TYR A 136 -9.18 7.79 5.72
C TYR A 136 -7.65 7.87 5.74
N GLY A 137 -7.06 8.99 5.29
CA GLY A 137 -5.63 9.26 5.39
C GLY A 137 -5.13 9.30 6.83
N GLY A 138 -5.90 9.89 7.74
CA GLY A 138 -5.65 9.82 9.18
C GLY A 138 -5.64 8.38 9.69
N PHE A 139 -6.62 7.57 9.30
CA PHE A 139 -6.67 6.15 9.67
C PHE A 139 -5.46 5.36 9.12
N VAL A 140 -5.10 5.56 7.85
CA VAL A 140 -3.93 4.92 7.23
C VAL A 140 -2.63 5.30 7.92
N PHE A 141 -2.47 6.58 8.30
CA PHE A 141 -1.29 7.05 9.00
C PHE A 141 -1.19 6.42 10.39
N LEU A 142 -2.27 6.44 11.17
CA LEU A 142 -2.31 5.88 12.52
C LEU A 142 -2.12 4.35 12.51
N SER A 143 -2.79 3.63 11.62
CA SER A 143 -2.63 2.18 11.49
C SER A 143 -1.21 1.82 11.04
N GLY A 144 -0.66 2.56 10.08
CA GLY A 144 0.72 2.44 9.63
C GLY A 144 1.72 2.66 10.77
N LEU A 145 1.52 3.68 11.61
CA LEU A 145 2.35 3.93 12.78
C LEU A 145 2.29 2.77 13.77
N ILE A 146 1.10 2.23 14.05
CA ILE A 146 0.93 1.06 14.92
C ILE A 146 1.68 -0.15 14.36
N HIS A 147 1.57 -0.42 13.07
CA HIS A 147 2.32 -1.51 12.44
C HIS A 147 3.84 -1.32 12.56
N LEU A 148 4.33 -0.10 12.32
CA LEU A 148 5.74 0.23 12.41
C LEU A 148 6.28 0.04 13.83
N LEU A 149 5.54 0.52 14.83
CA LEU A 149 5.86 0.32 16.25
C LEU A 149 5.90 -1.17 16.61
N LEU A 150 4.92 -1.96 16.17
CA LEU A 150 4.91 -3.39 16.41
C LEU A 150 6.12 -4.09 15.77
N ILE A 151 6.52 -3.69 14.56
CA ILE A 151 7.72 -4.21 13.89
C ILE A 151 8.98 -3.85 14.68
N TRP A 152 9.14 -2.59 15.10
CA TRP A 152 10.30 -2.12 15.86
C TRP A 152 10.41 -2.75 17.25
N LEU A 153 9.28 -3.04 17.89
CA LEU A 153 9.22 -3.75 19.18
C LEU A 153 9.37 -5.28 19.04
N GLY A 154 9.60 -5.80 17.84
CA GLY A 154 9.69 -7.26 17.59
C GLY A 154 8.36 -8.01 17.73
N LYS A 155 7.23 -7.29 17.79
CA LYS A 155 5.85 -7.81 17.92
C LYS A 155 5.09 -7.85 16.59
N GLY A 156 5.80 -7.75 15.46
CA GLY A 156 5.26 -7.88 14.11
C GLY A 156 4.79 -9.30 13.78
N ASN A 157 4.43 -9.55 12.52
CA ASN A 157 4.09 -10.90 12.08
C ASN A 157 5.30 -11.84 12.14
N SER A 158 5.07 -13.13 12.45
CA SER A 158 6.11 -14.17 12.34
C SER A 158 6.59 -14.33 10.90
N SER A 159 5.65 -14.24 9.93
CA SER A 159 5.99 -14.19 8.52
C SER A 159 6.37 -12.77 8.10
N ARG A 160 7.66 -12.55 7.82
CA ARG A 160 8.18 -11.24 7.45
C ARG A 160 7.52 -10.63 6.21
N SER A 161 6.98 -11.45 5.31
CA SER A 161 6.36 -11.01 4.05
C SER A 161 4.83 -10.92 4.11
N LYS A 162 4.19 -11.16 5.26
CA LYS A 162 2.73 -11.09 5.37
C LYS A 162 2.25 -9.65 5.53
N ARG A 163 1.24 -9.22 4.76
CA ARG A 163 0.59 -7.89 4.82
C ARG A 163 -0.29 -7.70 6.07
N GLY A 164 0.00 -8.40 7.16
CA GLY A 164 -0.83 -8.44 8.37
C GLY A 164 -1.90 -9.53 8.35
N ASN A 165 -2.61 -9.66 9.47
CA ASN A 165 -3.77 -10.53 9.63
C ASN A 165 -5.03 -9.66 9.56
N SER A 166 -6.02 -10.08 8.79
CA SER A 166 -7.29 -9.36 8.67
C SER A 166 -8.07 -9.36 9.99
N TYR A 167 -8.62 -8.19 10.36
CA TYR A 167 -9.55 -8.09 11.49
C TYR A 167 -10.86 -8.84 11.20
N ILE A 168 -11.32 -8.86 9.95
CA ILE A 168 -12.54 -9.58 9.54
C ILE A 168 -12.34 -11.09 9.71
N VAL A 169 -11.21 -11.62 9.25
CA VAL A 169 -10.83 -13.02 9.44
C VAL A 169 -10.77 -13.36 10.93
N LEU A 170 -10.12 -12.51 11.73
CA LEU A 170 -10.01 -12.72 13.17
C LEU A 170 -11.39 -12.76 13.84
N TRP A 171 -12.30 -11.88 13.47
CA TRP A 171 -13.64 -11.83 14.04
C TRP A 171 -14.50 -13.02 13.60
N LEU A 172 -14.57 -13.32 12.31
CA LEU A 172 -15.36 -14.43 11.77
C LEU A 172 -14.85 -15.81 12.21
N SER A 173 -13.53 -15.97 12.36
CA SER A 173 -12.93 -17.25 12.80
C SER A 173 -13.40 -17.70 14.19
N LYS A 174 -13.93 -16.78 15.01
CA LYS A 174 -14.51 -17.11 16.32
C LYS A 174 -15.89 -17.78 16.20
N HIS A 175 -16.54 -17.62 15.05
CA HIS A 175 -17.93 -18.03 14.85
C HIS A 175 -18.06 -19.14 13.80
N MET A 176 -17.10 -19.26 12.87
CA MET A 176 -17.15 -20.24 11.79
C MET A 176 -15.75 -20.56 11.23
N LYS A 177 -15.64 -21.66 10.48
CA LYS A 177 -14.44 -21.97 9.69
C LYS A 177 -14.34 -20.95 8.55
N VAL A 178 -13.21 -20.25 8.49
CA VAL A 178 -12.98 -19.16 7.54
C VAL A 178 -11.92 -19.54 6.52
N ASN A 179 -12.21 -19.32 5.24
CA ASN A 179 -11.19 -19.32 4.19
C ASN A 179 -10.55 -17.92 4.10
N GLU A 180 -9.32 -17.77 4.58
CA GLU A 180 -8.57 -16.50 4.60
C GLU A 180 -8.41 -15.89 3.19
N TYR A 181 -8.27 -16.72 2.14
CA TYR A 181 -8.19 -16.23 0.76
C TYR A 181 -9.52 -15.63 0.30
N PHE A 182 -10.64 -16.30 0.60
CA PHE A 182 -11.95 -15.78 0.24
C PHE A 182 -12.21 -14.42 0.91
N ILE A 183 -11.85 -14.27 2.19
CA ILE A 183 -12.07 -12.99 2.87
C ILE A 183 -11.17 -11.90 2.30
N CYS A 184 -9.85 -12.08 2.35
CA CYS A 184 -8.91 -11.03 1.96
C CYS A 184 -8.85 -10.80 0.43
N GLY A 185 -9.12 -11.83 -0.36
CA GLY A 185 -9.04 -11.77 -1.82
C GLY A 185 -10.35 -11.43 -2.52
N VAL A 186 -11.50 -11.62 -1.86
CA VAL A 186 -12.82 -11.41 -2.46
C VAL A 186 -13.71 -10.51 -1.60
N LEU A 187 -14.01 -10.91 -0.36
CA LEU A 187 -14.96 -10.19 0.49
C LEU A 187 -14.49 -8.77 0.81
N GLU A 188 -13.27 -8.61 1.30
CA GLU A 188 -12.70 -7.31 1.64
C GLU A 188 -12.62 -6.37 0.43
N PRO A 189 -12.13 -6.81 -0.76
CA PRO A 189 -12.19 -5.99 -1.96
C PRO A 189 -13.61 -5.58 -2.35
N LEU A 190 -14.58 -6.49 -2.29
CA LEU A 190 -15.98 -6.18 -2.62
C LEU A 190 -16.59 -5.16 -1.64
N LEU A 191 -16.27 -5.26 -0.34
CA LEU A 191 -16.72 -4.28 0.65
C LEU A 191 -16.17 -2.88 0.33
N PHE A 192 -14.90 -2.77 -0.01
CA PHE A 192 -14.29 -1.48 -0.37
C PHE A 192 -14.78 -0.93 -1.71
N ILE A 193 -15.04 -1.79 -2.70
CA ILE A 193 -15.72 -1.39 -3.94
C ILE A 193 -17.12 -0.83 -3.60
N GLY A 194 -17.86 -1.48 -2.69
CA GLY A 194 -19.14 -0.98 -2.20
C GLY A 194 -19.01 0.41 -1.56
N ILE A 195 -18.01 0.62 -0.70
CA ILE A 195 -17.73 1.94 -0.11
C ILE A 195 -17.39 2.97 -1.19
N ALA A 196 -16.55 2.63 -2.17
CA ALA A 196 -16.21 3.53 -3.27
C ALA A 196 -17.44 3.90 -4.11
N LEU A 197 -18.34 2.95 -4.39
CA LEU A 197 -19.59 3.20 -5.09
C LEU A 197 -20.54 4.08 -4.27
N LEU A 198 -20.63 3.89 -2.96
CA LEU A 198 -21.41 4.76 -2.06
C LEU A 198 -20.85 6.18 -2.05
N LEU A 199 -19.53 6.35 -1.96
CA LEU A 199 -18.88 7.66 -2.04
C LEU A 199 -19.22 8.37 -3.36
N TRP A 200 -19.15 7.64 -4.47
CA TRP A 200 -19.45 8.18 -5.79
C TRP A 200 -20.93 8.56 -5.94
N LEU A 201 -21.84 7.62 -5.65
CA LEU A 201 -23.26 7.74 -6.01
C LEU A 201 -24.08 8.50 -4.97
N GLN A 202 -23.73 8.40 -3.68
CA GLN A 202 -24.53 8.96 -2.59
C GLN A 202 -23.86 10.20 -1.96
N CYS A 203 -22.53 10.22 -1.86
CA CYS A 203 -21.80 11.33 -1.24
C CYS A 203 -21.27 12.36 -2.25
N ASN A 204 -21.37 12.10 -3.56
CA ASN A 204 -20.75 12.89 -4.63
C ASN A 204 -19.23 13.09 -4.44
N ASP A 205 -18.58 12.22 -3.69
CA ASP A 205 -17.14 12.25 -3.41
C ASP A 205 -16.39 11.40 -4.44
N THR A 206 -16.25 11.96 -5.63
CA THR A 206 -15.62 11.29 -6.78
C THR A 206 -14.14 11.03 -6.54
N TYR A 207 -13.40 11.97 -5.94
CA TYR A 207 -11.98 11.81 -5.65
C TYR A 207 -11.73 10.68 -4.64
N GLY A 208 -12.51 10.63 -3.55
CA GLY A 208 -12.45 9.55 -2.58
C GLY A 208 -12.80 8.20 -3.19
N ALA A 209 -13.86 8.14 -4.01
CA ALA A 209 -14.26 6.93 -4.71
C ALA A 209 -13.18 6.39 -5.66
N VAL A 210 -12.62 7.25 -6.52
CA VAL A 210 -11.57 6.86 -7.48
C VAL A 210 -10.32 6.38 -6.73
N PHE A 211 -9.88 7.12 -5.73
CA PHE A 211 -8.69 6.77 -4.96
C PHE A 211 -8.85 5.44 -4.24
N LEU A 212 -9.98 5.25 -3.55
CA LEU A 212 -10.27 4.00 -2.86
C LEU A 212 -10.39 2.84 -3.84
N GLY A 213 -11.05 3.04 -4.98
CA GLY A 213 -11.14 2.03 -6.05
C GLY A 213 -9.78 1.61 -6.60
N MET A 214 -8.86 2.57 -6.83
CA MET A 214 -7.48 2.27 -7.24
C MET A 214 -6.70 1.50 -6.16
N ALA A 215 -6.87 1.87 -4.89
CA ALA A 215 -6.26 1.18 -3.75
C ALA A 215 -6.75 -0.28 -3.67
N THR A 216 -8.06 -0.49 -3.78
CA THR A 216 -8.69 -1.81 -3.76
C THR A 216 -8.27 -2.67 -4.95
N LEU A 217 -8.27 -2.13 -6.17
CA LEU A 217 -7.83 -2.86 -7.35
C LEU A 217 -6.36 -3.27 -7.24
N SER A 218 -5.51 -2.38 -6.71
CA SER A 218 -4.09 -2.65 -6.50
C SER A 218 -3.88 -3.81 -5.52
N GLU A 219 -4.61 -3.87 -4.41
CA GLU A 219 -4.54 -5.00 -3.48
C GLU A 219 -5.13 -6.28 -4.09
N ALA A 220 -6.30 -6.20 -4.74
CA ALA A 220 -6.92 -7.37 -5.37
C ALA A 220 -5.99 -8.04 -6.39
N LEU A 221 -5.32 -7.24 -7.23
CA LEU A 221 -4.29 -7.74 -8.15
C LEU A 221 -3.10 -8.38 -7.41
N GLN A 222 -2.69 -7.84 -6.26
CA GLN A 222 -1.64 -8.48 -5.46
C GLN A 222 -2.09 -9.82 -4.87
N GLN A 223 -3.30 -9.90 -4.32
CA GLN A 223 -3.87 -11.13 -3.78
C GLN A 223 -4.00 -12.22 -4.85
N LEU A 224 -4.50 -11.87 -6.04
CA LEU A 224 -4.61 -12.78 -7.18
C LEU A 224 -3.24 -13.32 -7.59
N LEU A 225 -2.24 -12.43 -7.71
CA LEU A 225 -0.89 -12.86 -8.04
C LEU A 225 -0.35 -13.80 -6.95
N ASP A 226 -0.52 -13.47 -5.67
CA ASP A 226 0.03 -14.26 -4.56
C ASP A 226 -0.58 -15.67 -4.51
N GLU A 227 -1.87 -15.78 -4.81
CA GLU A 227 -2.56 -17.06 -4.93
C GLU A 227 -2.05 -17.88 -6.11
N ALA A 228 -1.90 -17.28 -7.30
CA ALA A 228 -1.35 -17.96 -8.46
C ALA A 228 0.05 -18.53 -8.19
N ASN A 229 0.87 -17.81 -7.43
CA ASN A 229 2.20 -18.29 -7.03
C ASN A 229 2.15 -19.42 -6.02
N ARG A 230 1.22 -19.36 -5.06
CA ARG A 230 1.01 -20.43 -4.09
C ARG A 230 0.65 -21.74 -4.81
N GLN A 231 -0.28 -21.66 -5.76
CA GLN A 231 -0.70 -22.82 -6.57
C GLN A 231 0.45 -23.40 -7.39
N HIS A 232 1.28 -22.54 -8.00
CA HIS A 232 2.46 -22.97 -8.74
C HIS A 232 3.51 -23.66 -7.87
N LEU A 233 3.77 -23.16 -6.66
CA LEU A 233 4.70 -23.81 -5.74
C LEU A 233 4.16 -25.15 -5.23
N SER A 234 2.86 -25.24 -4.93
CA SER A 234 2.25 -26.50 -4.50
C SER A 234 2.28 -27.57 -5.58
N SER A 235 2.14 -27.21 -6.87
CA SER A 235 2.22 -28.18 -7.96
C SER A 235 3.64 -28.71 -8.20
N GLN A 236 4.68 -27.97 -7.79
CA GLN A 236 6.08 -28.40 -7.87
C GLN A 236 6.49 -29.35 -6.74
N THR A 237 5.86 -29.27 -5.57
CA THR A 237 6.15 -30.14 -4.41
C THR A 237 5.45 -31.49 -4.44
N HIS A 238 4.59 -31.73 -5.43
CA HIS A 238 3.91 -33.02 -5.65
C HIS A 238 4.64 -33.92 -6.67
N PHE A 239 5.91 -33.62 -6.98
CA PHE A 239 6.83 -34.48 -7.74
C PHE A 239 8.01 -34.92 -6.88
#